data_AF-A0A3D0ZVZ5-F1
#
_entry.id   AF-A0A3D0ZVZ5-F1
#
_cell.length_a   1.000
_cell.length_b   1.000
_cell.length_c   1.000
_cell.angle_alpha   90.00
_cell.angle_beta   90.00
_cell.angle_gamma   90.00
#
_symmetry.space_group_name_H-M   'P 1'
#
loop_
_entity.id
_entity.type
_entity.pdbx_description
1 polymer ?
#
loop_
_entity_poly.entity_id
_entity_poly.type
_entity_poly.pdbx_seq_one_letter_code
_entity_poly.pdbx_strand_id
1 'polypeptide(L)'
;FRTARQFKMEVQPQLILLQKTLINIEGMGRQIYPDLDLWETAAPFMERWMAKRLGLRSVIRQLVHNSPRWLEQLPEVPDLVLNTFREMKYLTESSRQQERMLIEIQDSLTAQNKKNRSQRLGGLAMLGAILSMLWPASGLATSVDPILSGSILGSLGVYWMYIHS
;
A
#
# COMPACT_ATOMS: atom_id res chain seq x y z
N PHE A 1 10.40 32.32 -17.08
CA PHE A 1 10.93 31.24 -17.94
C PHE A 1 11.81 30.22 -17.18
N ARG A 2 11.42 29.77 -15.97
CA ARG A 2 12.19 28.73 -15.23
C ARG A 2 11.39 27.70 -14.41
N THR A 3 10.05 27.68 -14.45
CA THR A 3 9.27 26.77 -13.56
C THR A 3 8.22 25.90 -14.28
N ALA A 4 8.37 25.66 -15.58
CA ALA A 4 7.46 24.80 -16.36
C ALA A 4 8.15 23.50 -16.84
N ARG A 5 9.04 22.92 -16.03
CA ARG A 5 9.85 21.74 -16.41
C ARG A 5 9.82 20.60 -15.39
N GLN A 6 8.89 20.62 -14.43
CA GLN A 6 8.81 19.60 -13.37
C GLN A 6 7.59 18.68 -13.44
N PHE A 7 6.73 18.83 -14.45
CA PHE A 7 5.71 17.84 -14.75
C PHE A 7 5.90 17.41 -16.19
N LYS A 8 6.51 16.24 -16.38
CA LYS A 8 6.63 15.56 -17.68
C LYS A 8 5.23 15.13 -18.16
N MET A 9 4.42 16.08 -18.58
CA MET A 9 3.27 15.82 -19.44
C MET A 9 3.67 16.27 -20.85
N GLU A 10 3.87 15.32 -21.75
CA GLU A 10 3.74 15.57 -23.19
C GLU A 10 2.27 15.90 -23.47
N VAL A 11 1.89 17.16 -23.28
CA VAL A 11 0.59 17.63 -23.76
C VAL A 11 0.73 17.79 -25.28
N GLN A 12 0.13 16.87 -26.04
CA GLN A 12 0.21 16.87 -27.50
C GLN A 12 -0.18 18.27 -28.07
N PRO A 13 0.67 18.92 -28.89
CA PRO A 13 0.53 20.34 -29.27
C PRO A 13 -0.68 20.67 -30.18
N GLN A 14 -1.41 19.68 -30.67
CA GLN A 14 -2.31 19.81 -31.82
C GLN A 14 -3.63 20.52 -31.48
N LEU A 15 -4.04 20.54 -30.21
CA LEU A 15 -5.28 21.18 -29.77
C LEU A 15 -5.10 22.68 -29.46
N ILE A 16 -3.87 23.13 -29.20
CA ILE A 16 -3.55 24.54 -28.90
C ILE A 16 -3.63 25.40 -30.17
N LEU A 17 -3.35 24.80 -31.33
CA LEU A 17 -3.34 25.52 -32.61
C LEU A 17 -4.74 25.83 -33.11
N LEU A 18 -5.71 24.90 -32.97
CA LEU A 18 -7.11 25.13 -33.31
C LEU A 18 -7.72 26.25 -32.45
N GLN A 19 -7.41 26.27 -31.15
CA GLN A 19 -7.84 27.32 -30.24
C GLN A 19 -7.27 28.69 -30.65
N LYS A 20 -5.99 28.76 -31.06
CA LYS A 20 -5.39 29.99 -31.59
C LYS A 20 -5.98 30.43 -32.92
N THR A 21 -6.34 29.50 -33.80
CA THR A 21 -7.03 29.81 -35.06
C THR A 21 -8.43 30.36 -34.80
N LEU A 22 -9.19 29.76 -33.87
CA LEU A 22 -10.53 30.21 -33.53
C LEU A 22 -10.53 31.61 -32.89
N ILE A 23 -9.60 31.87 -31.97
CA ILE A 23 -9.43 33.20 -31.34
C ILE A 23 -8.96 34.25 -32.37
N ASN A 24 -8.06 33.89 -33.29
CA ASN A 24 -7.59 34.82 -34.33
C ASN A 24 -8.72 35.19 -35.31
N ILE A 25 -9.57 34.22 -35.67
CA ILE A 25 -10.75 34.46 -36.52
C ILE A 25 -11.79 35.32 -35.77
N GLU A 26 -11.96 35.14 -34.45
CA GLU A 26 -12.80 36.01 -33.62
C GLU A 26 -12.30 37.46 -33.61
N GLY A 27 -10.98 37.64 -33.43
CA GLY A 27 -10.34 38.95 -33.43
C GLY A 27 -10.46 39.67 -34.78
N MET A 28 -10.33 38.95 -35.89
CA MET A 28 -10.57 39.50 -37.24
C MET A 28 -12.05 39.78 -37.51
N GLY A 29 -12.94 38.89 -37.07
CA GLY A 29 -14.38 39.05 -37.21
C GLY A 29 -14.92 40.26 -36.46
N ARG A 30 -14.39 40.55 -35.26
CA ARG A 30 -14.75 41.73 -34.46
C ARG A 30 -14.29 43.07 -35.04
N GLN A 31 -13.32 43.08 -35.96
CA GLN A 31 -12.96 44.30 -36.69
C GLN A 31 -14.02 44.69 -37.72
N ILE A 32 -14.79 43.73 -38.21
CA ILE A 32 -15.85 43.93 -39.21
C ILE A 32 -17.23 44.00 -38.55
N TYR A 33 -17.47 43.18 -37.51
CA TYR A 33 -18.69 43.13 -36.71
C TYR A 33 -18.36 43.19 -35.21
N PRO A 34 -18.39 44.38 -34.58
CA PRO A 34 -17.92 44.59 -33.21
C PRO A 34 -18.55 43.68 -32.15
N ASP A 35 -19.80 43.30 -32.36
CA ASP A 35 -20.64 42.49 -31.45
C ASP A 35 -20.66 40.99 -31.80
N LEU A 36 -19.78 40.51 -32.70
CA LEU A 36 -19.74 39.10 -33.10
C LEU A 36 -19.16 38.20 -32.00
N ASP A 37 -19.97 37.30 -31.46
CA ASP A 37 -19.53 36.16 -30.63
C ASP A 37 -19.55 34.87 -31.47
N LEU A 38 -18.35 34.33 -31.75
CA LEU A 38 -18.20 33.09 -32.50
C LEU A 38 -18.65 31.85 -31.72
N TRP A 39 -18.62 31.89 -30.38
CA TRP A 39 -19.07 30.77 -29.55
C TRP A 39 -20.59 30.61 -29.62
N GLU A 40 -21.33 31.72 -29.52
CA GLU A 40 -22.78 31.72 -29.65
C GLU A 40 -23.21 31.23 -31.04
N THR A 41 -22.51 31.68 -32.09
CA THR A 41 -22.81 31.29 -33.47
C THR A 41 -22.46 29.82 -33.76
N ALA A 42 -21.39 29.29 -33.16
CA ALA A 42 -20.92 27.92 -33.37
C ALA A 42 -21.65 26.86 -32.52
N ALA A 43 -22.26 27.25 -31.39
CA ALA A 43 -23.00 26.38 -30.48
C ALA A 43 -23.96 25.39 -31.17
N PRO A 44 -24.87 25.80 -32.08
CA PRO A 44 -25.79 24.87 -32.73
C PRO A 44 -25.11 23.85 -33.65
N PHE A 45 -23.92 24.16 -34.19
CA PHE A 45 -23.16 23.22 -35.00
C PHE A 45 -22.48 22.16 -34.14
N MET A 46 -21.92 22.58 -33.00
CA MET A 46 -21.32 21.69 -32.01
C MET A 46 -22.35 20.73 -31.43
N GLU A 47 -23.53 21.22 -31.08
CA GLU A 47 -24.63 20.39 -30.55
C GLU A 47 -25.05 19.31 -31.55
N ARG A 48 -25.25 19.68 -32.83
CA ARG A 48 -25.58 18.73 -33.89
C ARG A 48 -24.46 17.72 -34.14
N TRP A 49 -23.20 18.14 -34.07
CA TRP A 49 -22.05 17.25 -34.26
C TRP A 49 -21.91 16.27 -33.09
N MET A 50 -22.04 16.75 -31.84
CA MET A 50 -22.03 15.92 -30.65
C MET A 50 -23.19 14.93 -30.65
N ALA A 51 -24.41 15.37 -30.98
CA ALA A 51 -25.57 14.48 -31.10
C ALA A 51 -25.36 13.39 -32.15
N LYS A 52 -24.64 13.67 -33.25
CA LYS A 52 -24.29 12.67 -34.26
C LYS A 52 -23.19 11.71 -33.79
N ARG A 53 -22.18 12.19 -33.05
CA ARG A 53 -21.00 11.39 -32.67
C ARG A 53 -21.18 10.63 -31.35
N LEU A 54 -21.70 11.31 -30.34
CA LEU A 54 -21.93 10.80 -28.97
C LEU A 54 -23.38 10.34 -28.74
N GLY A 55 -24.28 10.53 -29.70
CA GLY A 55 -25.67 10.10 -29.56
C GLY A 55 -25.78 8.59 -29.32
N LEU A 56 -26.68 8.19 -28.43
CA LEU A 56 -26.99 6.78 -28.14
C LEU A 56 -27.23 5.95 -29.41
N ARG A 57 -27.87 6.56 -30.43
CA ARG A 57 -28.09 5.93 -31.75
C ARG A 57 -26.80 5.61 -32.50
N SER A 58 -25.75 6.43 -32.37
CA SER A 58 -24.43 6.19 -32.96
C SER A 58 -23.73 5.04 -32.24
N VAL A 59 -23.80 5.01 -30.91
CA VAL A 59 -23.25 3.93 -30.09
C VAL A 59 -23.90 2.58 -30.45
N ILE A 60 -25.23 2.53 -30.48
CA ILE A 60 -25.98 1.33 -30.88
C ILE A 60 -25.63 0.92 -32.32
N ARG A 61 -25.54 1.88 -33.24
CA ARG A 61 -25.16 1.59 -34.64
C ARG A 61 -23.76 1.02 -34.76
N GLN A 62 -22.79 1.52 -33.99
CA GLN A 62 -21.42 1.00 -33.97
C GLN A 62 -21.36 -0.42 -33.36
N LEU A 63 -22.13 -0.67 -32.30
CA LEU A 63 -22.32 -2.00 -31.71
C LEU A 63 -22.91 -2.99 -32.73
N VAL A 64 -23.97 -2.59 -33.44
CA VAL A 64 -24.61 -3.44 -34.46
C VAL A 64 -23.71 -3.63 -35.68
N HIS A 65 -23.00 -2.60 -36.13
CA HIS A 65 -22.08 -2.70 -37.27
C HIS A 65 -20.92 -3.65 -37.00
N ASN A 66 -20.42 -3.67 -35.76
CA ASN A 66 -19.37 -4.60 -35.33
C ASN A 66 -19.91 -5.92 -34.78
N SER A 67 -21.24 -6.09 -34.73
CA SER A 67 -21.89 -7.24 -34.07
C SER A 67 -21.41 -8.61 -34.54
N PRO A 68 -21.10 -8.88 -35.83
CA PRO A 68 -20.69 -10.22 -36.25
C PRO A 68 -19.44 -10.70 -35.52
N ARG A 69 -18.45 -9.82 -35.33
CA ARG A 69 -17.21 -10.15 -34.59
C ARG A 69 -17.43 -10.31 -33.09
N TRP A 70 -18.36 -9.55 -32.52
CA TRP A 70 -18.62 -9.59 -31.07
C TRP A 70 -19.46 -10.82 -30.70
N LEU A 71 -20.39 -11.23 -31.57
CA LEU A 71 -21.19 -12.45 -31.43
C LEU A 71 -20.34 -13.72 -31.36
N GLU A 72 -19.20 -13.76 -32.04
CA GLU A 72 -18.24 -14.87 -31.97
C GLU A 72 -17.52 -14.95 -30.61
N GLN A 73 -17.31 -13.82 -29.93
CA GLN A 73 -16.54 -13.73 -28.67
C GLN A 73 -17.42 -13.63 -27.42
N LEU A 74 -18.69 -13.25 -27.58
CA LEU A 74 -19.67 -13.13 -26.49
C LEU A 74 -19.88 -14.42 -25.66
N PRO A 75 -19.81 -15.65 -26.20
CA PRO A 75 -20.01 -16.87 -25.42
C PRO A 75 -19.01 -17.05 -24.27
N GLU A 76 -17.77 -16.55 -24.42
CA GLU A 76 -16.70 -16.72 -23.43
C GLU A 76 -16.70 -15.64 -22.34
N VAL A 77 -17.35 -14.51 -22.58
CA VAL A 77 -17.37 -13.37 -21.65
C VAL A 77 -18.02 -13.71 -20.30
N PRO A 78 -19.19 -14.39 -20.23
CA PRO A 78 -19.80 -14.76 -18.95
C PRO A 78 -18.87 -15.63 -18.11
N ASP A 79 -18.19 -16.59 -18.72
CA ASP A 79 -17.28 -17.50 -18.02
C ASP A 79 -16.05 -16.76 -17.48
N LEU A 80 -15.46 -15.86 -18.27
CA LEU A 80 -14.33 -15.03 -17.81
C LEU A 80 -14.74 -14.15 -16.63
N VAL A 81 -15.92 -13.51 -16.71
CA VAL A 81 -16.45 -12.66 -15.65
C VAL A 81 -16.74 -13.48 -14.39
N LEU A 82 -17.39 -14.63 -14.51
CA LEU A 82 -17.66 -15.50 -13.36
C LEU A 82 -16.39 -16.06 -12.73
N ASN A 83 -15.40 -16.44 -13.55
CA ASN A 83 -14.12 -16.96 -13.07
C ASN A 83 -13.31 -15.88 -12.35
N THR A 84 -13.25 -14.66 -12.89
CA THR A 84 -12.59 -13.53 -12.22
C THR A 84 -13.26 -13.18 -10.89
N PHE A 85 -14.60 -13.22 -10.82
CA PHE A 85 -15.31 -13.05 -9.54
C PHE A 85 -15.01 -14.16 -8.53
N ARG A 86 -14.89 -15.41 -8.98
CA ARG A 86 -14.50 -16.55 -8.13
C ARG A 86 -13.07 -16.41 -7.62
N GLU A 87 -12.15 -15.99 -8.48
CA GLU A 87 -10.74 -15.78 -8.11
C GLU A 87 -10.58 -14.63 -7.11
N MET A 88 -11.28 -13.51 -7.31
CA MET A 88 -11.32 -12.40 -6.35
C MET A 88 -11.80 -12.85 -4.96
N LYS A 89 -12.81 -13.74 -4.91
CA LYS A 89 -13.29 -14.32 -3.66
C LYS A 89 -12.21 -15.19 -3.00
N TYR A 90 -11.53 -16.04 -3.76
CA TYR A 90 -10.44 -16.88 -3.25
C TYR A 90 -9.26 -16.06 -2.72
N LEU A 91 -8.83 -15.03 -3.44
CA LEU A 91 -7.76 -14.13 -3.01
C LEU A 91 -8.11 -13.41 -1.70
N THR A 92 -9.37 -12.99 -1.55
CA THR A 92 -9.86 -12.36 -0.33
C THR A 92 -9.82 -13.32 0.86
N GLU A 93 -10.18 -14.59 0.65
CA GLU A 93 -10.13 -15.63 1.69
C GLU A 93 -8.68 -15.98 2.07
N SER A 94 -7.79 -16.15 1.08
CA SER A 94 -6.36 -16.41 1.29
C SER A 94 -5.68 -15.25 2.02
N SER A 95 -5.99 -14.00 1.68
CA SER A 95 -5.43 -12.82 2.35
C SER A 95 -5.79 -12.78 3.84
N ARG A 96 -7.04 -13.15 4.20
CA ARG A 96 -7.46 -13.23 5.61
C ARG A 96 -6.74 -14.34 6.37
N GLN A 97 -6.43 -15.46 5.72
CA GLN A 97 -5.65 -16.53 6.34
C GLN A 97 -4.20 -16.11 6.57
N GLN A 98 -3.58 -15.43 5.61
CA GLN A 98 -2.21 -14.89 5.74
C GLN A 98 -2.12 -13.88 6.88
N GLU A 99 -3.12 -12.99 7.02
CA GLU A 99 -3.18 -12.03 8.11
C GLU A 99 -3.26 -12.72 9.49
N ARG A 100 -4.08 -13.77 9.62
CA ARG A 100 -4.16 -14.57 10.86
C ARG A 100 -2.84 -15.26 11.21
N MET A 101 -2.16 -15.82 10.22
CA MET A 101 -0.87 -16.47 10.43
C MET A 101 0.20 -15.45 10.87
N LEU A 102 0.21 -14.26 10.29
CA LEU A 102 1.14 -13.20 10.72
C LEU A 102 0.88 -12.77 12.17
N ILE A 103 -0.38 -12.61 12.56
CA ILE A 103 -0.77 -12.30 13.95
C ILE A 103 -0.30 -13.42 14.89
N GLU A 104 -0.54 -14.69 14.54
CA GLU A 104 -0.12 -15.84 15.34
C GLU A 104 1.41 -15.92 15.50
N ILE A 105 2.16 -15.69 14.41
CA ILE A 105 3.63 -15.63 14.46
C ILE A 105 4.09 -14.50 15.38
N GLN A 106 3.50 -13.31 15.25
CA GLN A 106 3.84 -12.16 16.09
C GLN A 106 3.59 -12.44 17.57
N ASP A 107 2.46 -13.06 17.91
CA ASP A 107 2.12 -13.46 19.28
C ASP A 107 3.11 -14.51 19.82
N SER A 108 3.46 -15.50 18.99
CA SER A 108 4.41 -16.56 19.37
C SER A 108 5.81 -16.00 19.68
N LEU A 109 6.27 -15.00 18.92
CA LEU A 109 7.57 -14.36 19.12
C LEU A 109 7.62 -13.51 20.39
N THR A 110 6.54 -12.79 20.69
CA THR A 110 6.48 -11.97 21.92
C THR A 110 6.39 -12.85 23.17
N ALA A 111 5.61 -13.93 23.12
CA ALA A 111 5.53 -14.92 24.20
C ALA A 111 6.87 -15.63 24.44
N GLN A 112 7.56 -16.05 23.37
CA GLN A 112 8.89 -16.68 23.48
C GLN A 112 9.96 -15.72 24.03
N ASN A 113 9.99 -14.47 23.56
CA ASN A 113 10.98 -13.50 24.03
C ASN A 113 10.83 -13.20 25.53
N LYS A 114 9.61 -13.17 26.05
CA LYS A 114 9.35 -12.98 27.49
C LYS A 114 9.94 -14.14 28.32
N LYS A 115 9.75 -15.40 27.87
CA LYS A 115 10.28 -16.59 28.53
C LYS A 115 11.82 -16.68 28.44
N ASN A 116 12.37 -16.40 27.26
CA ASN A 116 13.81 -16.50 27.01
C ASN A 116 14.60 -15.41 27.77
N ARG A 117 14.03 -14.21 27.98
CA ARG A 117 14.67 -13.14 28.77
C ARG A 117 14.83 -13.52 30.24
N SER A 118 13.82 -14.15 30.83
CA SER A 118 13.90 -14.61 32.23
C SER A 118 14.93 -15.74 32.40
N GLN A 119 14.96 -16.69 31.46
CA GLN A 119 15.93 -17.79 31.48
C GLN A 119 17.39 -17.32 31.31
N ARG A 120 17.63 -16.31 30.44
CA ARG A 120 18.98 -15.72 30.29
C ARG A 120 19.45 -14.98 31.54
N LEU A 121 18.55 -14.24 32.20
CA LEU A 121 18.87 -13.52 33.45
C LEU A 121 19.13 -14.50 34.61
N GLY A 122 18.34 -15.57 34.72
CA GLY A 122 18.56 -16.63 35.72
C GLY A 122 19.89 -17.36 35.54
N GLY A 123 20.25 -17.72 34.30
CA GLY A 123 21.53 -18.36 33.99
C GLY A 123 22.74 -17.46 34.33
N LEU A 124 22.65 -16.16 34.06
CA LEU A 124 23.68 -15.19 34.44
C LEU A 124 23.82 -15.04 35.96
N ALA A 125 22.70 -15.04 36.70
CA ALA A 125 22.71 -15.01 38.15
C ALA A 125 23.35 -16.27 38.76
N MET A 126 23.09 -17.46 38.18
CA MET A 126 23.73 -18.71 38.61
C MET A 126 25.23 -18.69 38.35
N LEU A 127 25.69 -18.22 37.19
CA LEU A 127 27.12 -18.07 36.90
C LEU A 127 27.78 -17.08 37.87
N GLY A 128 27.11 -15.97 38.20
CA GLY A 128 27.58 -15.01 39.20
C GLY A 128 27.71 -15.60 40.61
N ALA A 129 26.77 -16.45 41.01
CA ALA A 129 26.82 -17.17 42.30
C ALA A 129 27.96 -18.20 42.35
N ILE A 130 28.22 -18.90 41.25
CA ILE A 130 29.35 -19.83 41.15
C ILE A 130 30.68 -19.08 41.22
N LEU A 131 30.80 -17.94 40.52
CA LEU A 131 32.01 -17.12 40.53
C LEU A 131 32.29 -16.49 41.90
N SER A 132 31.26 -16.00 42.60
CA SER A 132 31.42 -15.45 43.95
C SER A 132 31.85 -16.50 44.97
N MET A 133 31.43 -17.76 44.77
CA MET A 133 31.82 -18.89 45.61
C MET A 133 33.28 -19.34 45.37
N LEU A 134 33.84 -19.06 44.18
CA LEU A 134 35.24 -19.33 43.83
C LEU A 134 36.20 -18.18 44.18
N TRP A 135 35.68 -16.97 44.38
CA TRP A 135 36.45 -15.78 44.75
C TRP A 135 37.32 -15.92 46.03
N PRO A 136 36.91 -16.65 47.09
CA PRO A 136 37.69 -16.79 48.33
C PRO A 136 39.03 -17.54 48.16
N ALA A 137 39.21 -18.26 47.05
CA ALA A 137 40.44 -19.03 46.79
C ALA A 137 41.62 -18.16 46.31
N SER A 138 41.38 -16.88 45.98
CA SER A 138 42.39 -15.97 45.42
C SER A 138 43.19 -15.16 46.45
N GLY A 139 42.90 -15.31 47.75
CA GLY A 139 43.75 -14.77 48.83
C GLY A 139 43.64 -13.25 49.09
N LEU A 140 42.69 -12.55 48.49
CA LEU A 140 42.40 -11.13 48.74
C LEU A 140 41.15 -10.99 49.62
N ALA A 141 41.26 -11.29 50.92
CA ALA A 141 40.12 -11.19 51.85
C ALA A 141 40.16 -9.89 52.67
N THR A 142 39.22 -8.97 52.41
CA THR A 142 38.80 -7.95 53.38
C THR A 142 37.45 -8.34 53.99
N SER A 143 37.49 -8.82 55.24
CA SER A 143 36.49 -8.74 56.33
C SER A 143 34.97 -8.84 56.05
N VAL A 144 34.51 -9.46 54.98
CA VAL A 144 33.08 -9.78 54.77
C VAL A 144 32.95 -11.25 54.38
N ASP A 145 32.22 -12.03 55.18
CA ASP A 145 32.02 -13.48 54.95
C ASP A 145 31.40 -13.74 53.56
N PRO A 146 32.19 -14.26 52.59
CA PRO A 146 31.76 -14.35 51.18
C PRO A 146 30.68 -15.42 50.94
N ILE A 147 30.54 -16.37 51.87
CA ILE A 147 29.69 -17.56 51.73
C ILE A 147 28.20 -17.21 51.91
N LEU A 148 27.88 -16.26 52.79
CA LEU A 148 26.50 -15.86 53.02
C LEU A 148 25.94 -15.01 51.87
N SER A 149 26.73 -14.10 51.30
CA SER A 149 26.27 -13.16 50.27
C SER A 149 26.04 -13.85 48.91
N GLY A 150 26.89 -14.80 48.52
CA GLY A 150 26.75 -15.56 47.27
C GLY A 150 25.56 -16.52 47.28
N SER A 151 25.33 -17.20 48.41
CA SER A 151 24.25 -18.20 48.55
C SER A 151 22.85 -17.58 48.52
N ILE A 152 22.69 -16.40 49.13
CA ILE A 152 21.41 -15.67 49.14
C ILE A 152 21.06 -15.16 47.74
N LEU A 153 22.04 -14.61 47.00
CA LEU A 153 21.84 -14.13 45.64
C LEU A 153 21.55 -15.27 44.66
N GLY A 154 22.25 -16.40 44.78
CA GLY A 154 21.98 -17.58 43.96
C GLY A 154 20.60 -18.18 44.21
N SER A 155 20.21 -18.33 45.48
CA SER A 155 18.89 -18.84 45.86
C SER A 155 17.76 -17.93 45.39
N LEU A 156 17.91 -16.61 45.52
CA LEU A 156 16.96 -15.62 44.99
C LEU A 156 16.84 -15.69 43.46
N GLY A 157 17.96 -15.88 42.75
CA GLY A 157 17.96 -16.04 41.29
C GLY A 157 17.19 -17.28 40.83
N VAL A 158 17.40 -18.42 41.50
CA VAL A 158 16.68 -19.68 41.21
C VAL A 158 15.21 -19.58 41.56
N TYR A 159 14.87 -18.98 42.70
CA TYR A 159 13.49 -18.76 43.12
C TYR A 159 12.72 -17.85 42.14
N TRP A 160 13.36 -16.76 41.69
CA TRP A 160 12.78 -15.86 40.69
C TRP A 160 12.61 -16.54 39.33
N MET A 161 13.51 -17.46 38.95
CA MET A 161 13.36 -18.28 37.74
C MET A 161 12.17 -19.26 37.85
N TYR A 162 11.98 -19.92 39.00
CA TYR A 162 10.87 -20.85 39.21
C TYR A 162 9.50 -20.17 39.17
N ILE A 163 9.42 -18.90 39.61
CA ILE A 163 8.16 -18.15 39.66
C ILE A 163 7.78 -17.46 38.33
N HIS A 164 8.69 -17.40 37.37
CA HIS A 164 8.49 -16.76 36.05
C HIS A 164 8.63 -17.72 34.86
N SER A 165 8.84 -19.02 35.10
CA SER A 165 8.84 -20.09 34.09
C SER A 165 7.46 -20.70 33.90
#